data_AF-A0A412WX95-F1
#
_entry.id   AF-A0A412WX95-F1
#
_cell.length_a   1.000
_cell.length_b   1.000
_cell.length_c   1.000
_cell.angle_alpha   90.00
_cell.angle_beta   90.00
_cell.angle_gamma   90.00
#
_symmetry.space_group_name_H-M   'P 1'
#
loop_
_entity.id
_entity.type
_entity.pdbx_description
1 polymer ?
#
loop_
_entity_poly.entity_id
_entity_poly.type
_entity_poly.pdbx_seq_one_letter_code
_entity_poly.pdbx_strand_id
1 'polypeptide(L)'
;MIDKLRIQNLRSIADSHDIELKPIMILLGANSSEKSTFLRSFPLFAQSVDKKLRGPVVWFDTSFVDYGDYKTAKNKYAAEQDGITFSYQMSKVDVAMRRNYYPNVEILNSDQLSEVYLTFLLKDDSKGTYIDSIIINLRAVSYELCVKGRNENIDCKLNGEPFVIPERFTFNFNTAFAILPSFIANKQNEDGDSAVALLTNKLVSIFKTHCSGRLQNTQRLEQILSFASLDKHDFFKHLKRGGGIKSFQKSIQNWNITTSEYNTIYNYYVLLKLNIVIDSINRALAGFYHSCDYIAPMRAEADRYYRIQGLQVQSVDPSGHDLLEFIASLKPKEKEDYDKFVSEVFGVTVDVSSDSGMKSLRIKTNNGDFWKSHA
;
A
#
# COMPACT_ATOMS: atom_id res chain seq x y z
N MET A 1 -0.56 9.69 -7.13
CA MET A 1 -1.69 9.16 -7.91
C MET A 1 -1.33 7.77 -8.41
N ILE A 2 -2.28 6.83 -8.44
CA ILE A 2 -2.07 5.53 -9.09
C ILE A 2 -2.49 5.69 -10.55
N ASP A 3 -1.55 5.47 -11.47
CA ASP A 3 -1.74 5.72 -12.90
C ASP A 3 -2.03 4.44 -13.66
N LYS A 4 -1.41 3.31 -13.28
CA LYS A 4 -1.64 2.00 -13.90
C LYS A 4 -1.68 0.89 -12.87
N LEU A 5 -2.45 -0.15 -13.20
CA LEU A 5 -2.57 -1.39 -12.43
C LEU A 5 -2.35 -2.58 -13.38
N ARG A 6 -1.60 -3.57 -12.92
CA ARG A 6 -1.50 -4.90 -13.54
C ARG A 6 -1.74 -5.98 -12.50
N ILE A 7 -2.53 -6.97 -12.87
CA ILE A 7 -2.89 -8.12 -12.05
C ILE A 7 -2.47 -9.38 -12.78
N GLN A 8 -1.79 -10.27 -12.08
CA GLN A 8 -1.41 -11.57 -12.61
C GLN A 8 -1.86 -12.68 -11.68
N ASN A 9 -2.28 -13.80 -12.27
CA ASN A 9 -2.68 -15.02 -11.58
C ASN A 9 -3.84 -14.87 -10.57
N LEU A 10 -4.76 -13.92 -10.78
CA LEU A 10 -5.96 -13.76 -9.96
C LEU A 10 -7.18 -14.37 -10.67
N ARG A 11 -7.78 -15.40 -10.10
CA ARG A 11 -8.91 -16.17 -10.66
C ARG A 11 -8.62 -16.61 -12.09
N SER A 12 -9.38 -16.16 -13.10
CA SER A 12 -9.12 -16.49 -14.49
C SER A 12 -8.15 -15.53 -15.19
N ILE A 13 -7.73 -14.44 -14.54
CA ILE A 13 -6.72 -13.52 -15.08
C ILE A 13 -5.35 -14.22 -14.99
N ALA A 14 -4.74 -14.51 -16.14
CA ALA A 14 -3.33 -14.92 -16.20
C ALA A 14 -2.44 -13.68 -16.09
N ASP A 15 -2.68 -12.70 -16.95
CA ASP A 15 -2.03 -11.40 -16.96
C ASP A 15 -2.99 -10.37 -17.55
N SER A 16 -3.32 -9.32 -16.80
CA SER A 16 -4.15 -8.22 -17.31
C SER A 16 -3.39 -7.27 -18.24
N HIS A 17 -2.06 -7.40 -18.29
CA HIS A 17 -1.14 -6.36 -18.73
C HIS A 17 -1.35 -5.05 -17.96
N ASP A 18 -0.60 -4.01 -18.31
CA ASP A 18 -0.75 -2.71 -17.68
C ASP A 18 -2.05 -2.04 -18.15
N ILE A 19 -2.98 -1.84 -17.22
CA ILE A 19 -4.23 -1.12 -17.45
C ILE A 19 -4.07 0.30 -16.91
N GLU A 20 -4.20 1.30 -17.78
CA GLU A 20 -4.14 2.70 -17.41
C GLU A 20 -5.45 3.16 -16.78
N LEU A 21 -5.40 3.72 -15.57
CA LEU A 21 -6.54 4.24 -14.84
C LEU A 21 -6.86 5.66 -15.35
N LYS A 22 -7.97 5.80 -16.06
CA LYS A 22 -8.51 7.09 -16.52
C LYS A 22 -9.64 7.55 -15.61
N PRO A 23 -9.94 8.87 -15.55
CA PRO A 23 -11.06 9.40 -14.75
C PRO A 23 -12.41 8.72 -15.03
N ILE A 24 -12.62 8.28 -16.27
CA ILE A 24 -13.77 7.45 -16.66
C ILE A 24 -13.21 6.27 -17.47
N MET A 25 -13.55 5.06 -17.04
CA MET A 25 -13.18 3.81 -17.71
C MET A 25 -14.42 2.98 -17.96
N ILE A 26 -14.60 2.51 -19.20
CA ILE A 26 -15.68 1.60 -19.57
C ILE A 26 -15.05 0.24 -19.90
N LEU A 27 -15.38 -0.78 -19.12
CA LEU A 27 -14.86 -2.13 -19.30
C LEU A 27 -15.88 -2.99 -20.07
N LEU A 28 -15.54 -3.34 -21.32
CA LEU A 28 -16.38 -4.13 -22.23
C LEU A 28 -15.77 -5.51 -22.50
N GLY A 29 -16.61 -6.50 -22.78
CA GLY A 29 -16.16 -7.86 -23.10
C GLY A 29 -17.26 -8.89 -22.94
N ALA A 30 -17.05 -10.10 -23.48
CA ALA A 30 -18.01 -11.20 -23.41
C ALA A 30 -18.28 -11.67 -21.97
N ASN A 31 -19.37 -12.40 -21.73
CA ASN A 31 -19.58 -13.02 -20.43
C ASN A 31 -18.39 -13.91 -20.06
N SER A 32 -18.02 -13.90 -18.77
CA SER A 32 -16.85 -14.62 -18.25
C SER A 32 -15.50 -14.16 -18.78
N SER A 33 -15.40 -12.96 -19.39
CA SER A 33 -14.13 -12.36 -19.81
C SER A 33 -13.40 -11.61 -18.68
N GLU A 34 -13.40 -12.14 -17.45
CA GLU A 34 -12.63 -11.61 -16.31
C GLU A 34 -13.03 -10.21 -15.78
N LYS A 35 -13.95 -9.49 -16.44
CA LYS A 35 -14.30 -8.10 -16.09
C LYS A 35 -14.62 -7.90 -14.60
N SER A 36 -15.44 -8.80 -14.05
CA SER A 36 -15.81 -8.75 -12.64
C SER A 36 -14.64 -9.04 -11.73
N THR A 37 -13.71 -9.92 -12.12
CA THR A 37 -12.49 -10.21 -11.34
C THR A 37 -11.60 -8.98 -11.24
N PHE A 38 -11.43 -8.25 -12.36
CA PHE A 38 -10.68 -6.99 -12.37
C PHE A 38 -11.39 -5.93 -11.52
N LEU A 39 -12.69 -5.67 -11.74
CA LEU A 39 -13.41 -4.65 -10.97
C LEU A 39 -13.43 -4.95 -9.47
N ARG A 40 -13.57 -6.23 -9.09
CA ARG A 40 -13.59 -6.66 -7.69
C ARG A 40 -12.22 -6.64 -7.00
N SER A 41 -11.11 -6.44 -7.72
CA SER A 41 -9.81 -6.26 -7.06
C SER A 41 -9.71 -4.92 -6.33
N PHE A 42 -10.51 -3.92 -6.71
CA PHE A 42 -10.56 -2.62 -6.04
C PHE A 42 -11.18 -2.72 -4.64
N PRO A 43 -12.42 -3.22 -4.46
CA PRO A 43 -12.98 -3.44 -3.13
C PRO A 43 -12.21 -4.48 -2.32
N LEU A 44 -11.52 -5.44 -2.95
CA LEU A 44 -10.63 -6.38 -2.26
C LEU A 44 -9.52 -5.65 -1.48
N PHE A 45 -8.92 -4.61 -2.07
CA PHE A 45 -7.93 -3.83 -1.35
C PHE A 45 -8.55 -2.78 -0.44
N ALA A 46 -9.71 -2.20 -0.79
CA ALA A 46 -10.45 -1.30 0.11
C ALA A 46 -10.73 -1.98 1.47
N GLN A 47 -11.35 -3.17 1.45
CA GLN A 47 -11.62 -3.94 2.68
C GLN A 47 -10.34 -4.38 3.42
N SER A 48 -9.20 -4.44 2.72
CA SER A 48 -7.91 -4.82 3.30
C SER A 48 -7.24 -3.64 4.01
N VAL A 49 -7.28 -2.44 3.43
CA VAL A 49 -6.68 -1.24 4.02
C VAL A 49 -7.52 -0.66 5.16
N ASP A 50 -8.77 -1.06 5.31
CA ASP A 50 -9.65 -0.66 6.43
C ASP A 50 -9.45 -1.47 7.71
N LYS A 51 -8.55 -2.45 7.70
CA LYS A 51 -8.37 -3.38 8.83
C LYS A 51 -6.91 -3.49 9.26
N LYS A 52 -6.70 -3.86 10.52
CA LYS A 52 -5.39 -4.31 11.02
C LYS A 52 -5.23 -5.79 10.71
N LEU A 53 -4.26 -6.12 9.86
CA LEU A 53 -4.10 -7.46 9.32
C LEU A 53 -2.81 -8.13 9.80
N ARG A 54 -2.81 -9.46 9.71
CA ARG A 54 -1.60 -10.31 9.88
C ARG A 54 -1.01 -10.73 8.52
N GLY A 55 -1.44 -10.07 7.46
CA GLY A 55 -1.11 -10.35 6.07
C GLY A 55 -1.56 -9.19 5.17
N PRO A 56 -1.28 -9.26 3.87
CA PRO A 56 -1.43 -8.13 2.95
C PRO A 56 -2.86 -7.91 2.44
N VAL A 57 -3.71 -8.94 2.50
CA VAL A 57 -5.04 -8.95 1.87
C VAL A 57 -6.04 -9.68 2.76
N VAL A 58 -7.26 -9.17 2.81
CA VAL A 58 -8.46 -9.83 3.33
C VAL A 58 -9.21 -10.41 2.13
N TRP A 59 -9.29 -11.73 2.01
CA TRP A 59 -9.97 -12.37 0.87
C TRP A 59 -11.50 -12.36 0.98
N PHE A 60 -12.05 -12.12 2.17
CA PHE A 60 -13.49 -12.14 2.43
C PHE A 60 -13.92 -11.02 3.36
N ASP A 61 -14.93 -10.27 2.94
CA ASP A 61 -15.68 -9.34 3.79
C ASP A 61 -17.17 -9.45 3.47
N THR A 62 -18.02 -9.42 4.50
CA THR A 62 -19.47 -9.51 4.37
C THR A 62 -20.09 -8.32 3.63
N SER A 63 -19.43 -7.17 3.70
CA SER A 63 -19.88 -5.88 3.18
C SER A 63 -19.16 -5.49 1.90
N PHE A 64 -18.23 -6.29 1.39
CA PHE A 64 -17.51 -6.00 0.15
C PHE A 64 -17.45 -7.21 -0.78
N VAL A 65 -16.30 -7.89 -0.88
CA VAL A 65 -16.09 -8.99 -1.82
C VAL A 65 -15.63 -10.27 -1.14
N ASP A 66 -16.08 -11.38 -1.73
CA ASP A 66 -15.70 -12.73 -1.34
C ASP A 66 -14.88 -13.40 -2.46
N TYR A 67 -13.58 -13.55 -2.21
CA TYR A 67 -12.65 -14.34 -3.00
C TYR A 67 -12.39 -15.73 -2.42
N GLY A 68 -12.97 -16.06 -1.26
CA GLY A 68 -12.69 -17.27 -0.48
C GLY A 68 -11.35 -17.16 0.23
N ASP A 69 -10.41 -18.00 -0.15
CA ASP A 69 -9.03 -18.02 0.35
C ASP A 69 -8.01 -17.81 -0.79
N TYR A 70 -6.73 -17.75 -0.45
CA TYR A 70 -5.67 -17.59 -1.45
C TYR A 70 -5.70 -18.68 -2.53
N LYS A 71 -5.92 -19.94 -2.15
CA LYS A 71 -5.92 -21.07 -3.10
C LYS A 71 -7.05 -20.96 -4.11
N THR A 72 -8.21 -20.50 -3.64
CA THR A 72 -9.42 -20.26 -4.44
C THR A 72 -9.29 -18.99 -5.30
N ALA A 73 -8.58 -17.98 -4.79
CA ALA A 73 -8.28 -16.74 -5.49
C ALA A 73 -7.19 -16.89 -6.55
N LYS A 74 -6.23 -17.80 -6.37
CA LYS A 74 -5.12 -18.04 -7.31
C LYS A 74 -5.64 -18.68 -8.60
N ASN A 75 -5.05 -18.27 -9.73
CA ASN A 75 -5.34 -18.87 -11.02
C ASN A 75 -4.94 -20.35 -11.05
N LYS A 76 -5.90 -21.22 -11.38
CA LYS A 76 -5.73 -22.68 -11.41
C LYS A 76 -4.75 -23.17 -12.48
N TYR A 77 -4.44 -22.34 -13.47
CA TYR A 77 -3.47 -22.63 -14.53
C TYR A 77 -2.08 -22.03 -14.25
N ALA A 78 -1.93 -21.22 -13.19
CA ALA A 78 -0.63 -20.71 -12.78
C ALA A 78 0.19 -21.83 -12.13
N ALA A 79 1.50 -21.86 -12.38
CA ALA A 79 2.36 -22.86 -11.79
C ALA A 79 2.43 -22.69 -10.26
N GLU A 80 2.82 -23.72 -9.51
CA GLU A 80 2.85 -23.65 -8.04
C GLU A 80 3.76 -22.53 -7.52
N GLN A 81 4.92 -22.35 -8.16
CA GLN A 81 5.89 -21.31 -7.82
C GLN A 81 5.38 -19.89 -8.10
N ASP A 82 4.41 -19.73 -8.99
CA ASP A 82 3.85 -18.43 -9.36
C ASP A 82 2.83 -17.98 -8.31
N GLY A 83 2.99 -16.76 -7.81
CA GLY A 83 2.05 -16.15 -6.87
C GLY A 83 0.98 -15.30 -7.56
N ILE A 84 0.03 -14.80 -6.78
CA ILE A 84 -0.85 -13.71 -7.22
C ILE A 84 -0.03 -12.42 -7.16
N THR A 85 0.09 -11.71 -8.27
CA THR A 85 0.97 -10.53 -8.36
C THR A 85 0.15 -9.29 -8.68
N PHE A 86 0.43 -8.21 -7.97
CA PHE A 86 -0.11 -6.89 -8.25
C PHE A 86 1.04 -5.92 -8.54
N SER A 87 0.91 -5.16 -9.62
CA SER A 87 1.85 -4.11 -9.99
C SER A 87 1.15 -2.78 -10.16
N TYR A 88 1.82 -1.71 -9.75
CA TYR A 88 1.30 -0.34 -9.76
C TYR A 88 2.35 0.59 -10.35
N GLN A 89 1.92 1.45 -11.27
CA GLN A 89 2.66 2.66 -11.62
C GLN A 89 2.01 3.84 -10.88
N MET A 90 2.82 4.61 -10.16
CA MET A 90 2.35 5.75 -9.37
C MET A 90 3.19 6.99 -9.68
N SER A 91 2.54 8.14 -9.79
CA SER A 91 3.19 9.44 -9.95
C SER A 91 2.94 10.34 -8.75
N LYS A 92 3.91 11.21 -8.44
CA LYS A 92 3.80 12.23 -7.38
C LYS A 92 3.34 11.62 -6.04
N VAL A 93 4.06 10.61 -5.56
CA VAL A 93 3.78 9.99 -4.26
C VAL A 93 4.31 10.91 -3.16
N ASP A 94 3.45 11.29 -2.23
CA ASP A 94 3.85 12.12 -1.09
C ASP A 94 4.73 11.33 -0.12
N VAL A 95 5.83 11.95 0.30
CA VAL A 95 6.73 11.36 1.29
C VAL A 95 6.01 11.29 2.65
N ALA A 96 5.92 10.09 3.20
CA ALA A 96 5.33 9.87 4.51
C ALA A 96 6.17 10.54 5.60
N MET A 97 5.51 11.34 6.45
CA MET A 97 6.12 11.77 7.71
C MET A 97 6.05 10.63 8.73
N ARG A 98 7.19 10.01 9.03
CA ARG A 98 7.31 9.07 10.15
C ARG A 98 7.53 9.83 11.46
N ARG A 99 6.65 9.62 12.45
CA ARG A 99 6.89 10.01 13.85
C ARG A 99 7.78 8.96 14.55
N ASN A 100 8.98 8.73 14.02
CA ASN A 100 9.92 7.75 14.58
C ASN A 100 10.93 8.38 15.53
N TYR A 101 11.62 7.56 16.33
CA TYR A 101 12.71 7.96 17.23
C TYR A 101 13.94 8.55 16.50
N TYR A 102 14.09 8.31 15.18
CA TYR A 102 15.22 8.77 14.35
C TYR A 102 14.77 9.69 13.19
N PRO A 103 14.07 10.81 13.46
CA PRO A 103 13.45 11.64 12.42
C PRO A 103 14.48 12.25 11.44
N ASN A 104 15.74 12.37 11.86
CA ASN A 104 16.79 13.00 11.06
C ASN A 104 17.38 12.06 10.00
N VAL A 105 17.13 10.75 10.09
CA VAL A 105 17.76 9.74 9.22
C VAL A 105 16.78 9.19 8.20
N GLU A 106 15.51 9.01 8.54
CA GLU A 106 14.46 8.63 7.60
C GLU A 106 13.86 9.90 6.93
N ILE A 107 14.67 10.59 6.13
CA ILE A 107 14.24 11.77 5.35
C ILE A 107 14.41 11.53 3.85
N LEU A 108 13.48 12.05 3.06
CA LEU A 108 13.51 12.01 1.59
C LEU A 108 12.96 13.32 1.02
N ASN A 109 13.53 13.78 -0.09
CA ASN A 109 12.94 14.87 -0.85
C ASN A 109 11.71 14.36 -1.63
N SER A 110 10.70 15.21 -1.82
CA SER A 110 9.45 14.84 -2.49
C SER A 110 9.64 14.38 -3.94
N ASP A 111 10.66 14.90 -4.64
CA ASP A 111 10.95 14.53 -6.03
C ASP A 111 11.47 13.08 -6.18
N GLN A 112 11.98 12.48 -5.09
CA GLN A 112 12.52 11.11 -5.10
C GLN A 112 11.43 10.06 -5.35
N LEU A 113 10.17 10.40 -5.08
CA LEU A 113 8.99 9.56 -5.31
C LEU A 113 8.07 10.15 -6.39
N SER A 114 8.65 10.90 -7.33
CA SER A 114 7.91 11.48 -8.46
C SER A 114 7.34 10.42 -9.41
N GLU A 115 8.03 9.28 -9.53
CA GLU A 115 7.60 8.11 -10.30
C GLU A 115 8.03 6.84 -9.56
N VAL A 116 7.06 5.98 -9.27
CA VAL A 116 7.25 4.74 -8.51
C VAL A 116 6.60 3.59 -9.28
N TYR A 117 7.37 2.55 -9.53
CA TYR A 117 6.84 1.26 -9.99
C TYR A 117 6.95 0.26 -8.86
N LEU A 118 5.81 -0.22 -8.39
CA LEU A 118 5.71 -1.23 -7.34
C LEU A 118 5.22 -2.54 -7.96
N THR A 119 5.85 -3.65 -7.60
CA THR A 119 5.29 -4.99 -7.81
C THR A 119 5.42 -5.77 -6.51
N PHE A 120 4.37 -6.47 -6.09
CA PHE A 120 4.47 -7.42 -4.99
C PHE A 120 3.77 -8.73 -5.34
N LEU A 121 4.37 -9.83 -4.88
CA LEU A 121 3.91 -11.19 -5.11
C LEU A 121 3.38 -11.77 -3.82
N LEU A 122 2.15 -12.28 -3.87
CA LEU A 122 1.48 -12.95 -2.77
C LEU A 122 1.70 -14.46 -2.86
N LYS A 123 2.02 -15.08 -1.73
CA LYS A 123 1.96 -16.53 -1.51
C LYS A 123 1.17 -16.84 -0.24
N ASP A 124 0.97 -18.13 0.00
CA ASP A 124 0.25 -18.65 1.16
C ASP A 124 1.10 -19.68 1.90
N ASP A 125 0.96 -19.69 3.22
CA ASP A 125 1.51 -20.69 4.11
C ASP A 125 0.44 -21.15 5.10
N SER A 126 0.78 -22.00 6.07
CA SER A 126 -0.16 -22.45 7.10
C SER A 126 -0.72 -21.32 7.99
N LYS A 127 -0.18 -20.11 7.91
CA LYS A 127 -0.63 -18.91 8.64
C LYS A 127 -1.40 -17.93 7.73
N GLY A 128 -1.68 -18.32 6.49
CA GLY A 128 -2.42 -17.55 5.51
C GLY A 128 -1.52 -16.85 4.49
N THR A 129 -2.05 -15.79 3.87
CA THR A 129 -1.35 -15.07 2.81
C THR A 129 -0.23 -14.18 3.36
N TYR A 130 0.88 -14.08 2.64
CA TYR A 130 1.99 -13.15 2.89
C TYR A 130 2.55 -12.61 1.57
N ILE A 131 3.31 -11.52 1.67
CA ILE A 131 4.12 -11.03 0.55
C ILE A 131 5.45 -11.78 0.54
N ASP A 132 5.68 -12.53 -0.53
CA ASP A 132 6.90 -13.31 -0.79
C ASP A 132 8.00 -12.42 -1.37
N SER A 133 7.64 -11.50 -2.26
CA SER A 133 8.59 -10.56 -2.84
C SER A 133 7.99 -9.19 -3.13
N ILE A 134 8.85 -8.17 -3.08
CA ILE A 134 8.55 -6.76 -3.36
C ILE A 134 9.63 -6.24 -4.30
N ILE A 135 9.21 -5.63 -5.39
CA ILE A 135 10.06 -4.87 -6.31
C ILE A 135 9.58 -3.42 -6.29
N ILE A 136 10.48 -2.48 -5.99
CA ILE A 136 10.22 -1.04 -6.03
C ILE A 136 11.26 -0.42 -6.95
N ASN A 137 10.84 0.12 -8.09
CA ASN A 137 11.71 0.91 -8.95
C ASN A 137 11.38 2.38 -8.78
N LEU A 138 12.37 3.13 -8.30
CA LEU A 138 12.40 4.59 -8.27
C LEU A 138 13.36 5.07 -9.37
N ARG A 139 13.32 6.36 -9.67
CA ARG A 139 14.26 6.97 -10.64
C ARG A 139 15.73 6.76 -10.28
N ALA A 140 16.07 6.82 -8.99
CA ALA A 140 17.45 6.78 -8.51
C ALA A 140 17.91 5.39 -8.06
N VAL A 141 16.98 4.50 -7.69
CA VAL A 141 17.30 3.20 -7.10
C VAL A 141 16.18 2.20 -7.37
N SER A 142 16.55 0.94 -7.63
CA SER A 142 15.63 -0.19 -7.58
C SER A 142 15.92 -1.10 -6.39
N TYR A 143 14.84 -1.55 -5.74
CA TYR A 143 14.85 -2.51 -4.66
C TYR A 143 14.15 -3.79 -5.14
N GLU A 144 14.79 -4.94 -4.96
CA GLU A 144 14.16 -6.26 -5.06
C GLU A 144 14.39 -6.98 -3.74
N LEU A 145 13.31 -7.31 -3.04
CA LEU A 145 13.32 -7.90 -1.71
C LEU A 145 12.50 -9.18 -1.76
N CYS A 146 13.10 -10.31 -1.41
CA CYS A 146 12.47 -11.63 -1.46
C CYS A 146 12.66 -12.36 -0.15
N VAL A 147 11.69 -13.17 0.25
CA VAL A 147 11.80 -14.08 1.40
C VAL A 147 11.49 -15.51 0.98
N LYS A 148 12.23 -16.48 1.55
CA LYS A 148 11.93 -17.92 1.35
C LYS A 148 10.74 -18.40 2.18
N GLY A 149 10.32 -17.61 3.16
CA GLY A 149 9.19 -17.86 4.04
C GLY A 149 8.96 -16.70 5.00
N ARG A 150 7.80 -16.67 5.67
CA ARG A 150 7.29 -15.53 6.45
C ARG A 150 8.24 -14.98 7.54
N ASN A 151 9.16 -15.79 8.08
CA ASN A 151 10.11 -15.35 9.11
C ASN A 151 11.57 -15.55 8.68
N GLU A 152 11.78 -15.83 7.40
CA GLU A 152 13.11 -16.00 6.84
C GLU A 152 13.77 -14.65 6.60
N ASN A 153 15.10 -14.68 6.49
CA ASN A 153 15.87 -13.50 6.15
C ASN A 153 15.48 -12.97 4.76
N ILE A 154 15.51 -11.65 4.61
CA ILE A 154 15.28 -11.01 3.32
C ILE A 154 16.54 -11.14 2.46
N ASP A 155 16.36 -11.73 1.28
CA ASP A 155 17.32 -11.65 0.18
C ASP A 155 17.08 -10.33 -0.55
N CYS A 156 18.12 -9.51 -0.72
CA CYS A 156 18.02 -8.17 -1.28
C CYS A 156 18.89 -8.04 -2.53
N LYS A 157 18.32 -7.47 -3.60
CA LYS A 157 19.08 -6.89 -4.71
C LYS A 157 18.79 -5.39 -4.80
N LEU A 158 19.84 -4.63 -5.08
CA LEU A 158 19.77 -3.19 -5.25
C LEU A 158 20.33 -2.85 -6.63
N ASN A 159 19.58 -2.13 -7.45
CA ASN A 159 19.98 -1.78 -8.82
C ASN A 159 20.33 -3.02 -9.67
N GLY A 160 19.63 -4.14 -9.44
CA GLY A 160 19.85 -5.42 -10.12
C GLY A 160 20.97 -6.29 -9.53
N GLU A 161 21.79 -5.75 -8.62
CA GLU A 161 22.93 -6.46 -8.03
C GLU A 161 22.56 -7.05 -6.66
N PRO A 162 22.86 -8.34 -6.39
CA PRO A 162 22.69 -8.92 -5.06
C PRO A 162 23.49 -8.17 -4.01
N PHE A 163 22.84 -7.80 -2.91
CA PHE A 163 23.49 -7.18 -1.77
C PHE A 163 23.48 -8.17 -0.59
N VAL A 164 24.66 -8.71 -0.29
CA VAL A 164 24.83 -9.61 0.85
C VAL A 164 24.86 -8.79 2.13
N ILE A 165 23.82 -8.94 2.94
CA ILE A 165 23.65 -8.26 4.22
C ILE A 165 24.00 -9.26 5.33
N PRO A 166 25.11 -9.08 6.07
CA PRO A 166 25.44 -9.94 7.20
C PRO A 166 24.40 -9.86 8.32
N GLU A 167 23.80 -8.69 8.51
CA GLU A 167 22.74 -8.45 9.47
C GLU A 167 21.43 -9.13 9.04
N ARG A 168 20.67 -9.67 10.00
CA ARG A 168 19.41 -10.37 9.71
C ARG A 168 18.21 -9.42 9.74
N PHE A 169 17.50 -9.35 8.63
CA PHE A 169 16.28 -8.55 8.46
C PHE A 169 15.12 -9.41 7.98
N THR A 170 13.91 -9.08 8.45
CA THR A 170 12.67 -9.81 8.12
C THR A 170 11.55 -8.83 7.83
N PHE A 171 10.49 -9.31 7.17
CA PHE A 171 9.26 -8.54 7.01
C PHE A 171 8.35 -8.66 8.23
N ASN A 172 7.81 -7.53 8.69
CA ASN A 172 6.72 -7.52 9.64
C ASN A 172 5.38 -7.42 8.91
N PHE A 173 4.68 -8.55 8.80
CA PHE A 173 3.38 -8.66 8.13
C PHE A 173 2.18 -8.20 8.98
N ASN A 174 2.42 -7.68 10.19
CA ASN A 174 1.36 -7.01 10.95
C ASN A 174 1.14 -5.62 10.37
N THR A 175 0.33 -5.53 9.33
CA THR A 175 0.07 -4.27 8.63
C THR A 175 -1.07 -3.53 9.34
N ALA A 176 -0.76 -2.35 9.87
CA ALA A 176 -1.74 -1.49 10.53
C ALA A 176 -2.43 -0.61 9.49
N PHE A 177 -3.44 -1.15 8.78
CA PHE A 177 -4.15 -0.44 7.69
C PHE A 177 -3.30 -0.21 6.43
N ALA A 178 -2.40 -1.16 6.14
CA ALA A 178 -1.44 -1.07 5.04
C ALA A 178 -1.33 -2.39 4.27
N ILE A 179 -0.77 -2.36 3.06
CA ILE A 179 -0.62 -3.55 2.21
C ILE A 179 0.79 -4.14 2.35
N LEU A 180 1.83 -3.31 2.19
CA LEU A 180 3.21 -3.73 2.23
C LEU A 180 3.70 -3.89 3.69
N PRO A 181 4.50 -4.94 4.00
CA PRO A 181 5.10 -5.12 5.30
C PRO A 181 6.20 -4.09 5.57
N SER A 182 6.50 -3.84 6.84
CA SER A 182 7.69 -3.04 7.20
C SER A 182 8.95 -3.89 7.24
N PHE A 183 10.08 -3.28 6.89
CA PHE A 183 11.41 -3.86 6.97
C PHE A 183 11.94 -3.72 8.41
N ILE A 184 12.14 -4.84 9.11
CA ILE A 184 12.54 -4.85 10.53
C ILE A 184 13.78 -5.72 10.76
N ALA A 185 14.50 -5.41 11.83
CA ALA A 185 15.53 -6.28 12.35
C ALA A 185 14.91 -7.57 12.91
N ASN A 186 15.57 -8.70 12.74
CA ASN A 186 15.10 -9.96 13.32
C ASN A 186 15.22 -9.91 14.87
N LYS A 187 14.24 -10.49 15.57
CA LYS A 187 14.15 -10.52 17.05
C LYS A 187 15.31 -11.24 17.76
N GLN A 188 16.14 -11.99 17.02
CA GLN A 188 17.34 -12.65 17.57
C GLN A 188 18.52 -11.68 17.76
N ASN A 189 18.42 -10.43 17.31
CA ASN A 189 19.41 -9.41 17.67
C ASN A 189 19.15 -9.02 19.13
N GLU A 190 20.07 -9.41 20.01
CA GLU A 190 19.95 -9.36 21.48
C GLU A 190 19.58 -7.98 22.06
N ASP A 191 19.73 -6.91 21.28
CA ASP A 191 19.50 -5.52 21.69
C ASP A 191 18.10 -4.96 21.34
N GLY A 192 17.22 -5.71 20.67
CA GLY A 192 15.89 -5.21 20.31
C GLY A 192 15.88 -3.98 19.38
N ASP A 193 17.02 -3.73 18.72
CA ASP A 193 17.23 -2.56 17.87
C ASP A 193 16.33 -2.56 16.63
N SER A 194 15.73 -1.41 16.33
CA SER A 194 15.02 -1.21 15.06
C SER A 194 15.94 -1.40 13.86
N ALA A 195 15.40 -1.74 12.67
CA ALA A 195 16.21 -1.85 11.45
C ALA A 195 17.02 -0.57 11.16
N VAL A 196 16.43 0.59 11.45
CA VAL A 196 17.06 1.91 11.30
C VAL A 196 18.28 2.03 12.21
N ALA A 197 18.19 1.59 13.46
CA ALA A 197 19.30 1.62 14.42
C ALA A 197 20.46 0.73 13.96
N LEU A 198 20.17 -0.52 13.55
CA LEU A 198 21.21 -1.44 13.06
C LEU A 198 21.93 -0.90 11.81
N LEU A 199 21.18 -0.40 10.83
CA LEU A 199 21.74 0.17 9.61
C LEU A 199 22.56 1.45 9.89
N THR A 200 22.07 2.30 10.80
CA THR A 200 22.78 3.51 11.25
C THR A 200 24.10 3.13 11.94
N ASN A 201 24.06 2.21 12.90
CA ASN A 201 25.23 1.74 13.62
C ASN A 201 26.26 1.12 12.68
N LYS A 202 25.80 0.31 11.71
CA LYS A 202 26.65 -0.27 10.68
C LYS A 202 27.34 0.80 9.83
N LEU A 203 26.59 1.76 9.30
CA LEU A 203 27.17 2.86 8.51
C LEU A 203 28.16 3.71 9.31
N VAL A 204 27.82 4.07 10.55
CA VAL A 204 28.70 4.84 11.44
C VAL A 204 29.98 4.06 11.76
N SER A 205 29.88 2.74 11.96
CA SER A 205 31.04 1.87 12.19
C SER A 205 32.00 1.88 11.00
N ILE A 206 31.48 1.80 9.77
CA ILE A 206 32.26 1.92 8.53
C ILE A 206 32.89 3.31 8.46
N PHE A 207 32.15 4.39 8.74
CA PHE A 207 32.75 5.72 8.70
C PHE A 207 33.87 5.93 9.73
N LYS A 208 33.76 5.27 10.89
CA LYS A 208 34.74 5.36 11.97
C LYS A 208 36.09 4.76 11.58
N THR A 209 36.14 3.74 10.72
CA THR A 209 37.41 3.16 10.24
C THR A 209 38.24 4.15 9.42
N HIS A 210 37.58 5.13 8.79
CA HIS A 210 38.20 6.21 8.02
C HIS A 210 38.48 7.47 8.85
N CYS A 211 38.19 7.43 10.15
CA CYS A 211 38.46 8.54 11.06
C CYS A 211 39.72 8.29 11.88
N SER A 212 40.30 9.36 12.43
CA SER A 212 41.36 9.23 13.44
C SER A 212 40.81 8.55 14.69
N GLY A 213 41.56 7.64 15.33
CA GLY A 213 41.18 7.01 16.60
C GLY A 213 40.93 7.97 17.78
N ARG A 214 41.22 9.26 17.62
CA ARG A 214 40.87 10.33 18.56
C ARG A 214 39.40 10.78 18.46
N LEU A 215 38.66 10.37 17.42
CA LEU A 215 37.26 10.73 17.26
C LEU A 215 36.39 9.88 18.20
N GLN A 216 35.96 10.48 19.30
CA GLN A 216 35.09 9.83 20.30
C GLN A 216 33.60 10.07 20.02
N ASN A 217 33.23 11.28 19.59
CA ASN A 217 31.85 11.64 19.29
C ASN A 217 31.50 11.31 17.82
N THR A 218 30.50 10.43 17.63
CA THR A 218 30.03 9.95 16.32
C THR A 218 28.85 10.72 15.74
N GLN A 219 28.30 11.71 16.45
CA GLN A 219 27.11 12.45 16.02
C GLN A 219 27.29 13.12 14.65
N ARG A 220 28.49 13.63 14.36
CA ARG A 220 28.82 14.21 13.04
C ARG A 220 28.84 13.18 11.92
N LEU A 221 29.10 11.91 12.23
CA LEU A 221 29.03 10.81 11.27
C LEU A 221 27.57 10.44 10.98
N GLU A 222 26.72 10.42 12.01
CA GLU A 222 25.27 10.23 11.83
C GLU A 222 24.64 11.33 10.98
N GLN A 223 25.11 12.58 11.12
CA GLN A 223 24.65 13.70 10.27
C GLN A 223 24.90 13.49 8.77
N ILE A 224 25.86 12.66 8.37
CA ILE A 224 26.08 12.29 6.96
C ILE A 224 24.88 11.48 6.43
N LEU A 225 24.19 10.75 7.30
CA LEU A 225 23.01 9.94 6.96
C LEU A 225 21.73 10.78 6.86
N SER A 226 21.74 11.99 7.40
CA SER A 226 20.71 13.03 7.26
C SER A 226 20.75 13.70 5.88
N PHE A 227 20.76 12.88 4.83
CA PHE A 227 20.67 13.29 3.44
C PHE A 227 19.39 12.76 2.82
N ALA A 228 18.76 13.55 1.95
CA ALA A 228 17.39 13.32 1.48
C ALA A 228 17.30 12.82 0.03
N SER A 229 18.42 12.84 -0.72
CA SER A 229 18.47 12.31 -2.08
C SER A 229 18.94 10.86 -2.08
N LEU A 230 18.29 10.01 -2.88
CA LEU A 230 18.67 8.62 -3.15
C LEU A 230 19.65 8.52 -4.32
N ASP A 231 19.90 9.62 -5.05
CA ASP A 231 20.84 9.62 -6.16
C ASP A 231 22.27 9.31 -5.68
N LYS A 232 22.90 8.35 -6.36
CA LYS A 232 24.23 7.87 -6.01
C LYS A 232 25.28 8.97 -6.15
N HIS A 233 25.26 9.75 -7.22
CA HIS A 233 26.25 10.83 -7.40
C HIS A 233 26.09 11.92 -6.35
N ASP A 234 24.86 12.29 -6.02
CA ASP A 234 24.59 13.32 -5.02
C ASP A 234 24.95 12.86 -3.61
N PHE A 235 24.65 11.62 -3.25
CA PHE A 235 25.09 11.06 -1.98
C PHE A 235 26.62 10.95 -1.91
N PHE A 236 27.30 10.61 -3.02
CA PHE A 236 28.77 10.62 -3.07
C PHE A 236 29.35 12.02 -2.79
N LYS A 237 28.81 13.06 -3.44
CA LYS A 237 29.21 14.46 -3.19
C LYS A 237 28.96 14.85 -1.73
N HIS A 238 27.83 14.42 -1.16
CA HIS A 238 27.52 14.66 0.25
C HIS A 238 28.52 13.94 1.18
N LEU A 239 28.79 12.66 0.94
CA LEU A 239 29.75 11.85 1.70
C LEU A 239 31.15 12.46 1.68
N LYS A 240 31.61 13.00 0.53
CA LYS A 240 32.90 13.70 0.42
C LYS A 240 33.01 14.94 1.31
N ARG A 241 31.90 15.57 1.71
CA ARG A 241 31.89 16.64 2.72
C ARG A 241 32.14 16.11 4.12
N GLY A 242 31.86 14.83 4.38
CA GLY A 242 32.31 14.08 5.55
C GLY A 242 31.89 14.65 6.90
N GLY A 243 30.74 15.33 6.98
CA GLY A 243 30.30 16.01 8.21
C GLY A 243 31.30 17.05 8.75
N GLY A 244 32.18 17.58 7.89
CA GLY A 244 33.26 18.49 8.28
C GLY A 244 34.45 17.81 9.00
N ILE A 245 34.52 16.48 9.02
CA ILE A 245 35.60 15.72 9.67
C ILE A 245 36.79 15.58 8.71
N LYS A 246 37.84 16.37 8.95
CA LYS A 246 39.03 16.42 8.08
C LYS A 246 39.74 15.06 7.89
N SER A 247 39.82 14.25 8.95
CA SER A 247 40.46 12.92 8.87
C SER A 247 39.69 11.98 7.94
N PHE A 248 38.36 11.97 8.04
CA PHE A 248 37.47 11.23 7.14
C PHE A 248 37.63 11.69 5.70
N GLN A 249 37.50 13.00 5.44
CA GLN A 249 37.66 13.59 4.10
C GLN A 249 38.99 13.20 3.45
N LYS A 250 40.09 13.28 4.22
CA LYS A 250 41.43 12.90 3.76
C LYS A 250 41.51 11.40 3.45
N SER A 251 40.93 10.55 4.29
CA SER A 251 40.94 9.09 4.08
C SER A 251 40.23 8.70 2.79
N ILE A 252 39.09 9.33 2.49
CA ILE A 252 38.29 9.00 1.31
C ILE A 252 38.64 9.86 0.08
N GLN A 253 39.67 10.71 0.13
CA GLN A 253 39.93 11.74 -0.90
C GLN A 253 40.03 11.20 -2.33
N ASN A 254 40.63 10.01 -2.49
CA ASN A 254 40.85 9.37 -3.78
C ASN A 254 39.70 8.47 -4.25
N TRP A 255 38.65 8.33 -3.44
CA TRP A 255 37.46 7.57 -3.84
C TRP A 255 36.76 8.22 -5.02
N ASN A 256 36.05 7.40 -5.77
CA ASN A 256 35.16 7.73 -6.88
C ASN A 256 33.86 6.91 -6.76
N ILE A 257 32.91 7.11 -7.68
CA ILE A 257 31.60 6.46 -7.60
C ILE A 257 31.63 4.93 -7.81
N THR A 258 32.73 4.40 -8.35
CA THR A 258 32.92 2.96 -8.57
C THR A 258 33.71 2.30 -7.45
N THR A 259 34.13 3.06 -6.44
CA THR A 259 34.88 2.52 -5.29
C THR A 259 34.05 1.49 -4.56
N SER A 260 34.59 0.28 -4.38
CA SER A 260 33.85 -0.86 -3.80
C SER A 260 33.26 -0.54 -2.43
N GLU A 261 34.03 0.09 -1.56
CA GLU A 261 33.56 0.45 -0.21
C GLU A 261 32.46 1.52 -0.25
N TYR A 262 32.56 2.47 -1.18
CA TYR A 262 31.49 3.44 -1.42
C TYR A 262 30.20 2.76 -1.92
N ASN A 263 30.30 1.75 -2.81
CA ASN A 263 29.13 0.98 -3.22
C ASN A 263 28.46 0.29 -2.03
N THR A 264 29.23 -0.32 -1.13
CA THR A 264 28.70 -0.93 0.10
C THR A 264 28.01 0.11 0.99
N ILE A 265 28.63 1.27 1.20
CA ILE A 265 28.05 2.38 1.96
C ILE A 265 26.74 2.85 1.32
N TYR A 266 26.72 3.02 0.01
CA TYR A 266 25.53 3.46 -0.72
C TYR A 266 24.38 2.44 -0.61
N ASN A 267 24.69 1.15 -0.73
CA ASN A 267 23.70 0.08 -0.59
C ASN A 267 23.06 0.06 0.81
N TYR A 268 23.87 0.18 1.87
CA TYR A 268 23.35 0.35 3.23
C TYR A 268 22.55 1.65 3.39
N TYR A 269 23.00 2.75 2.78
CA TYR A 269 22.30 4.04 2.84
C TYR A 269 20.91 3.97 2.18
N VAL A 270 20.76 3.36 1.01
CA VAL A 270 19.43 3.26 0.37
C VAL A 270 18.50 2.30 1.12
N LEU A 271 19.03 1.26 1.77
CA LEU A 271 18.25 0.39 2.67
C LEU A 271 17.78 1.12 3.92
N LEU A 272 18.60 2.01 4.47
CA LEU A 272 18.21 2.85 5.60
C LEU A 272 16.98 3.72 5.27
N LYS A 273 16.78 4.07 3.99
CA LYS A 273 15.62 4.83 3.51
C LYS A 273 14.44 3.96 3.07
N LEU A 274 14.60 2.64 2.99
CA LEU A 274 13.58 1.73 2.42
C LEU A 274 12.22 1.86 3.13
N ASN A 275 12.25 1.97 4.45
CA ASN A 275 11.06 2.00 5.27
C ASN A 275 10.20 3.27 5.06
N ILE A 276 10.83 4.43 4.87
CA ILE A 276 10.09 5.65 4.50
C ILE A 276 9.54 5.57 3.07
N VAL A 277 10.24 4.90 2.15
CA VAL A 277 9.70 4.59 0.80
C VAL A 277 8.46 3.71 0.90
N ILE A 278 8.55 2.58 1.64
CA ILE A 278 7.43 1.64 1.85
C ILE A 278 6.21 2.36 2.46
N ASP A 279 6.41 3.19 3.47
CA ASP A 279 5.32 3.92 4.11
C ASP A 279 4.66 4.94 3.18
N SER A 280 5.45 5.62 2.34
CA SER A 280 4.95 6.57 1.36
C SER A 280 4.07 5.86 0.32
N ILE A 281 4.52 4.69 -0.14
CA ILE A 281 3.76 3.83 -1.05
C ILE A 281 2.49 3.31 -0.38
N ASN A 282 2.59 2.80 0.85
CA ASN A 282 1.43 2.32 1.61
C ASN A 282 0.38 3.42 1.82
N ARG A 283 0.81 4.65 2.12
CA ARG A 283 -0.10 5.80 2.25
C ARG A 283 -0.79 6.11 0.92
N ALA A 284 -0.06 6.08 -0.19
CA ALA A 284 -0.64 6.31 -1.51
C ALA A 284 -1.66 5.22 -1.89
N LEU A 285 -1.33 3.95 -1.64
CA LEU A 285 -2.23 2.82 -1.87
C LEU A 285 -3.48 2.91 -0.97
N ALA A 286 -3.30 3.12 0.33
CA ALA A 286 -4.41 3.22 1.27
C ALA A 286 -5.33 4.39 0.89
N GLY A 287 -4.79 5.59 0.64
CA GLY A 287 -5.59 6.75 0.23
C GLY A 287 -6.37 6.51 -1.07
N PHE A 288 -5.77 5.82 -2.04
CA PHE A 288 -6.47 5.42 -3.26
C PHE A 288 -7.63 4.46 -2.98
N TYR A 289 -7.38 3.39 -2.22
CA TYR A 289 -8.38 2.35 -1.95
C TYR A 289 -9.47 2.79 -0.97
N HIS A 290 -9.17 3.71 -0.04
CA HIS A 290 -10.17 4.39 0.79
C HIS A 290 -11.11 5.28 -0.02
N SER A 291 -10.72 5.66 -1.24
CA SER A 291 -11.55 6.44 -2.16
C SER A 291 -12.29 5.56 -3.17
N CYS A 292 -12.29 4.23 -2.98
CA CYS A 292 -12.94 3.29 -3.88
C CYS A 292 -14.28 2.82 -3.29
N ASP A 293 -15.38 3.28 -3.86
CA ASP A 293 -16.70 2.69 -3.66
C ASP A 293 -16.99 1.65 -4.76
N TYR A 294 -17.63 0.55 -4.38
CA TYR A 294 -18.03 -0.50 -5.31
C TYR A 294 -19.52 -0.78 -5.16
N ILE A 295 -20.28 -0.46 -6.19
CA ILE A 295 -21.71 -0.79 -6.28
C ILE A 295 -21.80 -2.09 -7.10
N ALA A 296 -22.27 -3.18 -6.50
CA ALA A 296 -22.49 -4.41 -7.25
C ALA A 296 -23.64 -4.19 -8.27
N PRO A 297 -23.81 -5.09 -9.26
CA PRO A 297 -24.95 -4.98 -10.16
C PRO A 297 -26.24 -4.84 -9.34
N MET A 298 -27.01 -3.77 -9.56
CA MET A 298 -28.32 -3.58 -8.93
C MET A 298 -29.27 -4.70 -9.39
N ARG A 299 -29.17 -5.85 -8.72
CA ARG A 299 -30.11 -6.94 -8.83
C ARG A 299 -30.98 -6.82 -7.60
N ALA A 300 -32.30 -6.75 -7.79
CA ALA A 300 -33.22 -6.85 -6.67
C ALA A 300 -33.01 -8.23 -6.01
N GLU A 301 -32.31 -8.27 -4.88
CA GLU A 301 -32.36 -9.44 -4.01
C GLU A 301 -33.75 -9.49 -3.36
N ALA A 302 -34.35 -10.67 -3.37
CA ALA A 302 -35.73 -10.88 -2.95
C ALA A 302 -35.87 -11.00 -1.42
N ASP A 303 -35.35 -10.03 -0.66
CA ASP A 303 -35.58 -9.97 0.78
C ASP A 303 -36.73 -9.01 1.13
N ARG A 304 -37.69 -9.54 1.88
CA ARG A 304 -39.06 -9.02 1.97
C ARG A 304 -39.23 -7.88 2.97
N TYR A 305 -38.25 -7.67 3.86
CA TYR A 305 -38.29 -6.65 4.90
C TYR A 305 -36.86 -6.24 5.29
N TYR A 306 -36.57 -4.94 5.28
CA TYR A 306 -35.29 -4.41 5.79
C TYR A 306 -35.37 -4.22 7.31
N ARG A 307 -34.49 -4.89 8.04
CA ARG A 307 -34.34 -4.72 9.49
C ARG A 307 -33.23 -3.71 9.74
N ILE A 308 -33.61 -2.53 10.20
CA ILE A 308 -32.68 -1.45 10.54
C ILE A 308 -32.18 -1.68 11.97
N GLN A 309 -30.86 -1.74 12.12
CA GLN A 309 -30.15 -1.83 13.40
C GLN A 309 -29.93 -0.45 14.04
N GLY A 310 -30.24 0.63 13.31
CA GLY A 310 -30.08 2.00 13.77
C GLY A 310 -28.64 2.49 13.67
N LEU A 311 -27.87 1.93 12.73
CA LEU A 311 -26.48 2.31 12.51
C LEU A 311 -26.42 3.61 11.70
N GLN A 312 -25.39 4.41 11.98
CA GLN A 312 -24.98 5.48 11.09
C GLN A 312 -23.98 4.90 10.10
N VAL A 313 -24.37 4.83 8.83
CA VAL A 313 -23.54 4.23 7.78
C VAL A 313 -22.95 5.34 6.92
N GLN A 314 -21.66 5.24 6.61
CA GLN A 314 -20.92 6.29 5.88
C GLN A 314 -20.99 6.15 4.36
N SER A 315 -21.28 4.94 3.86
CA SER A 315 -21.40 4.61 2.44
C SER A 315 -22.53 3.60 2.25
N VAL A 316 -22.85 3.30 0.98
CA VAL A 316 -23.80 2.24 0.62
C VAL A 316 -22.99 1.00 0.27
N ASP A 317 -23.30 -0.13 0.89
CA ASP A 317 -22.66 -1.40 0.61
C ASP A 317 -22.93 -1.88 -0.84
N PRO A 318 -22.11 -2.80 -1.38
CA PRO A 318 -22.28 -3.26 -2.75
C PRO A 318 -23.63 -3.92 -3.02
N SER A 319 -24.30 -4.50 -2.01
CA SER A 319 -25.64 -5.12 -2.18
C SER A 319 -26.77 -4.08 -2.13
N GLY A 320 -26.51 -2.88 -1.63
CA GLY A 320 -27.49 -1.85 -1.34
C GLY A 320 -28.39 -2.18 -0.15
N HIS A 321 -27.99 -3.11 0.74
CA HIS A 321 -28.81 -3.53 1.87
C HIS A 321 -28.94 -2.43 2.93
N ASP A 322 -27.88 -1.66 3.12
CA ASP A 322 -27.79 -0.55 4.05
C ASP A 322 -28.32 0.79 3.51
N LEU A 323 -28.78 0.84 2.25
CA LEU A 323 -29.23 2.08 1.59
C LEU A 323 -30.29 2.85 2.41
N LEU A 324 -31.21 2.14 3.07
CA LEU A 324 -32.21 2.76 3.93
C LEU A 324 -31.61 3.39 5.18
N GLU A 325 -30.60 2.75 5.79
CA GLU A 325 -29.88 3.29 6.95
C GLU A 325 -29.03 4.48 6.54
N PHE A 326 -28.34 4.39 5.40
CA PHE A 326 -27.59 5.49 4.82
C PHE A 326 -28.47 6.73 4.64
N ILE A 327 -29.59 6.63 3.90
CA ILE A 327 -30.51 7.76 3.66
C ILE A 327 -31.10 8.29 4.97
N ALA A 328 -31.48 7.39 5.90
CA ALA A 328 -32.03 7.79 7.19
C ALA A 328 -30.99 8.45 8.13
N SER A 329 -29.70 8.25 7.89
CA SER A 329 -28.61 8.81 8.68
C SER A 329 -28.11 10.18 8.19
N LEU A 330 -28.55 10.61 6.99
CA LEU A 330 -28.19 11.90 6.41
C LEU A 330 -28.69 13.07 7.28
N LYS A 331 -27.82 14.07 7.48
CA LYS A 331 -28.21 15.35 8.08
C LYS A 331 -29.19 16.08 7.14
N PRO A 332 -30.00 17.04 7.65
CA PRO A 332 -30.99 17.75 6.84
C PRO A 332 -30.42 18.35 5.55
N LYS A 333 -29.22 18.94 5.62
CA LYS A 333 -28.53 19.51 4.46
C LYS A 333 -28.05 18.43 3.46
N GLU A 334 -27.47 17.35 3.97
CA GLU A 334 -27.01 16.22 3.15
C GLU A 334 -28.21 15.56 2.44
N LYS A 335 -29.37 15.48 3.12
CA LYS A 335 -30.61 14.97 2.57
C LYS A 335 -31.18 15.86 1.45
N GLU A 336 -31.15 17.18 1.64
CA GLU A 336 -31.58 18.16 0.63
C GLU A 336 -30.70 18.10 -0.63
N ASP A 337 -29.38 18.06 -0.45
CA ASP A 337 -28.42 17.91 -1.54
C ASP A 337 -28.62 16.58 -2.30
N TYR A 338 -28.86 15.48 -1.57
CA TYR A 338 -29.17 14.18 -2.15
C TYR A 338 -30.49 14.20 -2.95
N ASP A 339 -31.57 14.76 -2.40
CA ASP A 339 -32.86 14.85 -3.10
C ASP A 339 -32.76 15.69 -4.37
N LYS A 340 -32.01 16.79 -4.32
CA LYS A 340 -31.75 17.62 -5.50
C LYS A 340 -31.04 16.82 -6.59
N PHE A 341 -29.98 16.09 -6.23
CA PHE A 341 -29.26 15.23 -7.17
C PHE A 341 -30.16 14.16 -7.79
N VAL A 342 -30.90 13.40 -6.97
CA VAL A 342 -31.81 12.35 -7.46
C VAL A 342 -32.92 12.94 -8.33
N SER A 343 -33.46 14.10 -7.97
CA SER A 343 -34.50 14.78 -8.75
C SER A 343 -33.97 15.27 -10.10
N GLU A 344 -32.76 15.82 -10.15
CA GLU A 344 -32.12 16.26 -11.39
C GLU A 344 -31.84 15.08 -12.35
N VAL A 345 -31.45 13.92 -11.81
CA VAL A 345 -31.08 12.75 -12.62
C VAL A 345 -32.29 11.91 -13.02
N PHE A 346 -33.23 11.69 -12.10
CA PHE A 346 -34.32 10.71 -12.25
C PHE A 346 -35.73 11.32 -12.18
N GLY A 347 -35.87 12.60 -11.84
CA GLY A 347 -37.17 13.26 -11.68
C GLY A 347 -37.96 12.84 -10.43
N VAL A 348 -37.28 12.25 -9.45
CA VAL A 348 -37.91 11.74 -8.21
C VAL A 348 -37.13 12.17 -6.97
N THR A 349 -37.78 12.18 -5.80
CA THR A 349 -37.10 12.28 -4.50
C THR A 349 -37.38 11.04 -3.66
N VAL A 350 -36.52 10.77 -2.68
CA VAL A 350 -36.56 9.51 -1.92
C VAL A 350 -36.69 9.83 -0.44
N ASP A 351 -37.60 9.17 0.26
CA ASP A 351 -37.82 9.37 1.68
C ASP A 351 -37.86 8.01 2.39
N VAL A 352 -37.53 8.00 3.68
CA VAL A 352 -37.55 6.78 4.50
C VAL A 352 -38.60 6.95 5.57
N SER A 353 -39.78 6.42 5.31
CA SER A 353 -40.89 6.39 6.26
C SER A 353 -40.71 5.27 7.27
N SER A 354 -41.05 5.53 8.54
CA SER A 354 -41.07 4.53 9.61
C SER A 354 -42.51 4.28 10.08
N ASP A 355 -43.03 3.08 9.82
CA ASP A 355 -44.29 2.61 10.39
C ASP A 355 -44.05 1.32 11.16
N SER A 356 -44.46 1.26 12.43
CA SER A 356 -44.41 0.05 13.27
C SER A 356 -43.03 -0.64 13.41
N GLY A 357 -41.94 0.14 13.40
CA GLY A 357 -40.57 -0.39 13.54
C GLY A 357 -39.99 -0.98 12.24
N MET A 358 -40.76 -0.97 11.15
CA MET A 358 -40.29 -1.26 9.81
C MET A 358 -40.12 0.07 9.05
N LYS A 359 -39.01 0.24 8.35
CA LYS A 359 -38.83 1.38 7.45
C LYS A 359 -38.93 0.93 5.99
N SER A 360 -39.54 1.78 5.18
CA SER A 360 -39.74 1.55 3.74
C SER A 360 -39.21 2.73 2.94
N LEU A 361 -38.72 2.45 1.73
CA LEU A 361 -38.35 3.47 0.77
C LEU A 361 -39.61 4.02 0.11
N ARG A 362 -39.84 5.33 0.25
CA ARG A 362 -40.91 6.06 -0.43
C ARG A 362 -40.30 6.89 -1.54
N ILE A 363 -40.74 6.65 -2.77
CA ILE A 363 -40.31 7.42 -3.94
C ILE A 363 -41.39 8.45 -4.24
N LYS A 364 -41.07 9.74 -4.14
CA LYS A 364 -41.99 10.83 -4.44
C LYS A 364 -41.76 11.34 -5.85
N THR A 365 -42.84 11.51 -6.61
CA THR A 365 -42.81 12.07 -7.96
C THR A 365 -43.81 13.21 -8.07
N ASN A 366 -43.68 14.05 -9.10
CA ASN A 366 -44.64 15.13 -9.35
C ASN A 366 -46.09 14.62 -9.59
N ASN A 367 -46.26 13.34 -9.92
CA ASN A 367 -47.55 12.72 -10.23
C ASN A 367 -48.09 11.83 -9.08
N GLY A 368 -47.43 11.83 -7.91
CA GLY A 368 -47.83 11.04 -6.74
C GLY A 368 -46.67 10.26 -6.12
N ASP A 369 -46.93 9.72 -4.93
CA ASP A 369 -45.95 8.97 -4.14
C ASP A 369 -46.11 7.46 -4.35
N PHE A 370 -45.03 6.80 -4.74
CA PHE A 370 -44.97 5.36 -4.89
C PHE A 370 -44.31 4.74 -3.66
N TRP A 371 -45.03 3.81 -3.04
CA TRP A 371 -44.49 2.96 -2.00
C TRP A 371 -43.89 1.73 -2.67
N LYS A 372 -42.61 1.47 -2.45
CA LYS A 372 -42.07 0.16 -2.79
C LYS A 372 -42.38 -0.81 -1.65
N SER A 373 -43.66 -1.12 -1.45
CA SER A 373 -44.14 -2.26 -0.65
C SER A 373 -44.54 -3.36 -1.62
N HIS A 374 -43.66 -4.33 -1.88
CA HIS A 374 -44.06 -5.50 -2.67
C HIS A 374 -44.79 -6.46 -1.73
N ALA A 375 -46.03 -6.80 -2.10
CA ALA A 375 -46.93 -7.70 -1.38
C ALA A 375 -46.34 -9.10 -1.17
#